data_AF-A0A4Q3UT66-F1
#
_entry.id   AF-A0A4Q3UT66-F1
#
_cell.length_a   1.000
_cell.length_b   1.000
_cell.length_c   1.000
_cell.angle_alpha   90.00
_cell.angle_beta   90.00
_cell.angle_gamma   90.00
#
_symmetry.space_group_name_H-M   'P 1'
#
loop_
_entity.id
_entity.type
_entity.pdbx_description
1 polymer ?
#
loop_
_entity_poly.entity_id
_entity_poly.type
_entity_poly.pdbx_seq_one_letter_code
_entity_poly.pdbx_strand_id
1 'polypeptide(L)'
;EKVTYGDVFLQNEQEQSKYNFEASDTEILFRHFEDAEKECRAILAKGADGNRQTMAIPAYEQVVKASHNFNMLDARGVISVTERQSYILRIRELAKACGEAWLQTAGGGAE
;
A
#
# COMPACT_ATOMS: atom_id res chain seq x y z
N GLU A 1 -5.93 28.78 -26.89
CA GLU A 1 -4.68 28.75 -26.11
C GLU A 1 -4.29 27.30 -25.92
N LYS A 2 -2.99 26.94 -25.97
CA LYS A 2 -2.53 25.55 -25.77
C LYS A 2 -1.87 25.45 -24.39
N VAL A 3 -2.27 24.46 -23.61
CA VAL A 3 -1.62 24.09 -22.33
C VAL A 3 -0.66 22.95 -22.59
N THR A 4 0.58 23.07 -22.12
CA THR A 4 1.60 22.02 -22.22
C THR A 4 1.61 21.16 -20.96
N TYR A 5 2.24 19.98 -21.03
CA TYR A 5 2.40 19.11 -19.86
C TYR A 5 3.20 19.79 -18.74
N GLY A 6 4.20 20.60 -19.10
CA GLY A 6 5.01 21.36 -18.15
C GLY A 6 4.20 22.39 -17.37
N ASP A 7 3.24 23.05 -18.03
CA ASP A 7 2.35 24.02 -17.37
C ASP A 7 1.50 23.38 -16.26
N VAL A 8 1.27 22.06 -16.32
CA VAL A 8 0.45 21.33 -15.35
C VAL A 8 1.30 20.59 -14.32
N PHE A 9 2.41 19.97 -14.73
CA PHE A 9 3.12 19.00 -13.89
C PHE A 9 4.52 19.41 -13.45
N LEU A 10 5.15 20.44 -14.04
CA LEU A 10 6.53 20.79 -13.70
C LEU A 10 6.71 21.10 -12.20
N GLN A 11 5.79 21.87 -11.63
CA GLN A 11 5.80 22.19 -10.21
C GLN A 11 5.62 20.92 -9.36
N ASN A 12 4.63 20.08 -9.70
CA ASN A 12 4.37 18.83 -8.98
C ASN A 12 5.61 17.91 -8.99
N GLU A 13 6.26 17.73 -10.14
CA GLU A 13 7.45 16.89 -10.25
C GLU A 13 8.61 17.39 -9.39
N GLN A 14 8.83 18.71 -9.34
CA GLN A 14 9.88 19.32 -8.51
C GLN A 14 9.58 19.14 -7.02
N GLU A 15 8.35 19.42 -6.59
CA GLU A 15 7.94 19.32 -5.19
C GLU A 15 7.93 17.86 -4.71
N GLN A 16 7.35 16.95 -5.50
CA GLN A 16 7.29 15.53 -5.16
C GLN A 16 8.68 14.91 -5.14
N SER A 17 9.57 15.24 -6.09
CA SER A 17 10.94 14.74 -6.06
C SER A 17 11.66 15.17 -4.78
N LYS A 18 11.57 16.45 -4.42
CA LYS A 18 12.16 16.96 -3.18
C LYS A 18 11.58 16.26 -1.94
N TYR A 19 10.27 16.05 -1.89
CA TYR A 19 9.64 15.34 -0.79
C TYR A 19 10.08 13.86 -0.71
N ASN A 20 10.02 13.15 -1.83
CA ASN A 20 10.31 11.72 -1.89
C ASN A 20 11.77 11.41 -1.57
N PHE A 21 12.70 12.22 -2.08
CA PHE A 21 14.14 11.95 -1.95
C PHE A 21 14.78 12.61 -0.74
N GLU A 22 14.26 13.74 -0.25
CA GLU A 22 14.95 14.56 0.76
C GLU A 22 14.14 14.78 2.03
N ALA A 23 12.85 15.13 1.92
CA ALA A 23 12.11 15.74 3.03
C ALA A 23 11.12 14.82 3.76
N SER A 24 10.73 13.68 3.19
CA SER A 24 9.77 12.78 3.84
C SER A 24 10.36 12.14 5.10
N ASP A 25 9.55 12.13 6.16
CA ASP A 25 9.92 11.60 7.48
C ASP A 25 9.83 10.07 7.47
N THR A 26 10.99 9.43 7.57
CA THR A 26 11.11 7.98 7.48
C THR A 26 10.54 7.26 8.70
N GLU A 27 10.56 7.86 9.88
CA GLU A 27 9.98 7.24 11.09
C GLU A 27 8.46 7.15 10.96
N ILE A 28 7.84 8.22 10.44
CA ILE A 28 6.40 8.23 10.14
C ILE A 28 6.07 7.19 9.08
N LEU A 29 6.86 7.11 8.00
CA LEU A 29 6.64 6.16 6.91
C LEU A 29 6.76 4.69 7.39
N PHE A 30 7.74 4.36 8.22
CA PHE A 30 7.85 3.03 8.82
C PHE A 30 6.63 2.67 9.65
N ARG A 31 6.18 3.59 10.52
CA ARG A 31 4.98 3.40 11.34
C ARG A 31 3.73 3.22 10.49
N HIS A 32 3.55 4.04 9.47
CA HIS A 32 2.41 3.92 8.56
C HIS A 32 2.43 2.61 7.76
N PHE A 33 3.61 2.08 7.41
CA PHE A 33 3.71 0.75 6.82
C PHE A 33 3.19 -0.32 7.78
N GLU A 34 3.66 -0.30 9.03
CA GLU A 34 3.25 -1.25 10.08
C GLU A 34 1.76 -1.14 10.40
N ASP A 35 1.24 0.08 10.51
CA ASP A 35 -0.18 0.35 10.75
C ASP A 35 -1.05 -0.18 9.61
N ALA A 36 -0.66 0.06 8.35
CA ALA A 36 -1.37 -0.46 7.19
C ALA A 36 -1.36 -1.99 7.14
N GLU A 37 -0.23 -2.62 7.44
CA GLU A 37 -0.13 -4.09 7.52
C GLU A 37 -1.04 -4.65 8.63
N LYS A 38 -0.99 -4.06 9.82
CA LYS A 38 -1.82 -4.47 10.97
C LYS A 38 -3.29 -4.30 10.66
N GLU A 39 -3.68 -3.16 10.11
CA GLU A 39 -5.07 -2.85 9.79
C GLU A 39 -5.59 -3.74 8.67
N CYS A 40 -4.79 -4.05 7.65
CA CYS A 40 -5.14 -5.02 6.61
C CYS A 40 -5.56 -6.37 7.23
N ARG A 41 -4.75 -6.91 8.16
CA ARG A 41 -5.03 -8.17 8.84
C ARG A 41 -6.27 -8.06 9.74
N ALA A 42 -6.42 -6.94 10.45
CA ALA A 42 -7.56 -6.70 11.32
C ALA A 42 -8.88 -6.62 10.53
N ILE A 43 -8.88 -5.98 9.36
CA ILE A 43 -10.05 -5.89 8.47
C ILE A 43 -10.42 -7.28 7.96
N LEU A 44 -9.45 -8.07 7.48
CA LEU A 44 -9.70 -9.43 7.00
C LEU A 44 -10.33 -10.30 8.10
N ALA A 45 -9.85 -10.19 9.34
CA ALA A 45 -10.38 -10.90 10.49
C ALA A 45 -11.80 -10.45 10.87
N LYS A 46 -12.06 -9.14 10.86
CA LYS A 46 -13.39 -8.58 11.19
C LYS A 46 -14.44 -8.89 10.12
N GLY A 47 -14.04 -8.97 8.86
CA GLY A 47 -14.94 -9.23 7.75
C GLY A 47 -15.23 -10.72 7.51
N ALA A 48 -14.58 -11.62 8.24
CA ALA A 48 -14.84 -13.06 8.18
C ALA A 48 -16.20 -13.38 8.83
N ASP A 49 -17.14 -13.87 8.03
CA ASP A 49 -18.49 -14.25 8.42
C ASP A 49 -18.79 -15.67 7.92
N GLY A 50 -18.44 -16.67 8.73
CA GLY A 50 -18.51 -18.08 8.34
C GLY A 50 -17.62 -18.38 7.12
N ASN A 51 -18.23 -18.84 6.03
CA ASN A 51 -17.53 -19.10 4.76
C ASN A 51 -17.51 -17.89 3.83
N ARG A 52 -18.02 -16.73 4.28
CA ARG A 52 -18.05 -15.51 3.51
C ARG A 52 -17.08 -14.48 4.06
N GLN A 53 -16.64 -13.61 3.17
CA GLN A 53 -15.88 -12.43 3.49
C GLN A 53 -16.66 -11.20 3.05
N THR A 54 -16.72 -10.19 3.91
CA THR A 54 -17.51 -8.96 3.68
C THR A 54 -16.64 -7.71 3.53
N MET A 55 -15.33 -7.81 3.81
CA MET A 55 -14.42 -6.67 3.88
C MET A 55 -13.11 -6.86 3.10
N ALA A 56 -13.12 -7.65 2.01
CA ALA A 56 -11.92 -7.88 1.19
C ALA A 56 -11.37 -6.60 0.52
N ILE A 57 -12.25 -5.74 -0.02
CA ILE A 57 -11.85 -4.48 -0.67
C ILE A 57 -11.14 -3.52 0.30
N PRO A 58 -11.72 -3.16 1.48
CA PRO A 58 -11.05 -2.26 2.40
C PRO A 58 -9.74 -2.84 2.97
N ALA A 59 -9.61 -4.17 3.08
CA ALA A 59 -8.32 -4.79 3.38
C ALA A 59 -7.30 -4.54 2.26
N TYR A 60 -7.70 -4.71 1.00
CA TYR A 60 -6.83 -4.46 -0.15
C TYR A 60 -6.38 -2.98 -0.26
N GLU A 61 -7.22 -2.02 0.13
CA GLU A 61 -6.80 -0.60 0.20
C GLU A 61 -5.62 -0.38 1.15
N GLN A 62 -5.53 -1.16 2.24
CA GLN A 62 -4.38 -1.09 3.14
C GLN A 62 -3.11 -1.68 2.50
N VAL A 63 -3.23 -2.67 1.62
CA VAL A 63 -2.10 -3.18 0.82
C VAL A 63 -1.55 -2.09 -0.09
N VAL A 64 -2.41 -1.29 -0.72
CA VAL A 64 -2.00 -0.16 -1.56
C VAL A 64 -1.26 0.89 -0.74
N LYS A 65 -1.74 1.21 0.46
CA LYS A 65 -1.05 2.13 1.39
C LYS A 65 0.31 1.59 1.82
N ALA A 66 0.40 0.32 2.22
CA ALA A 66 1.66 -0.32 2.58
C ALA A 66 2.67 -0.29 1.40
N SER A 67 2.21 -0.60 0.19
CA SER A 67 3.03 -0.52 -1.03
C SER A 67 3.55 0.89 -1.30
N HIS A 68 2.69 1.91 -1.17
CA HIS A 68 3.10 3.30 -1.34
C HIS A 68 4.11 3.76 -0.27
N ASN A 69 3.86 3.46 1.00
CA ASN A 69 4.80 3.77 2.08
C ASN A 69 6.16 3.09 1.88
N PHE A 70 6.16 1.85 1.41
CA PHE A 70 7.39 1.15 1.03
C PHE A 70 8.14 1.87 -0.09
N ASN A 71 7.45 2.29 -1.16
CA ASN A 71 8.09 3.03 -2.25
C ASN A 71 8.71 4.35 -1.78
N MET A 72 8.05 5.04 -0.84
CA MET A 72 8.57 6.26 -0.23
C MET A 72 9.83 6.00 0.59
N LEU A 73 9.83 4.93 1.40
CA LEU A 73 11.01 4.50 2.16
C LEU A 73 12.18 4.08 1.24
N ASP A 74 11.86 3.40 0.14
CA ASP A 74 12.85 2.99 -0.87
C ASP A 74 13.47 4.22 -1.57
N ALA A 75 12.65 5.20 -1.94
CA ALA A 75 13.10 6.47 -2.51
C ALA A 75 13.98 7.27 -1.53
N ARG A 76 13.68 7.24 -0.23
CA ARG A 76 14.53 7.84 0.82
C ARG A 76 15.86 7.11 1.03
N GLY A 77 16.02 5.92 0.44
CA GLY A 77 17.26 5.16 0.52
C GLY A 77 17.55 4.57 1.91
N VAL A 78 16.53 4.46 2.77
CA VAL A 78 16.66 3.94 4.15
C VAL A 78 16.43 2.43 4.26
N ILE A 79 16.06 1.76 3.17
CA ILE A 79 15.87 0.31 3.10
C ILE A 79 17.09 -0.33 2.40
N SER A 80 17.76 -1.25 3.08
CA SER A 80 18.84 -2.06 2.48
C SER A 80 18.29 -3.08 1.48
N VAL A 81 19.17 -3.64 0.63
CA VAL A 81 18.78 -4.67 -0.35
C VAL A 81 18.12 -5.89 0.30
N THR A 82 18.61 -6.33 1.47
CA THR A 82 18.05 -7.46 2.21
C THR A 82 16.70 -7.10 2.83
N GLU A 83 16.56 -5.91 3.41
CA GLU A 83 15.27 -5.45 3.95
C GLU A 83 14.23 -5.29 2.86
N ARG A 84 14.62 -4.80 1.67
CA ARG A 84 13.73 -4.63 0.51
C ARG A 84 13.00 -5.93 0.17
N GLN A 85 13.71 -7.06 0.14
CA GLN A 85 13.10 -8.36 -0.13
C GLN A 85 12.07 -8.75 0.95
N SER A 86 12.35 -8.44 2.22
CA SER A 86 11.43 -8.69 3.33
C SER A 86 10.15 -7.85 3.21
N TYR A 87 10.25 -6.55 2.91
CA TYR A 87 9.09 -5.69 2.70
C TYR A 87 8.24 -6.15 1.51
N ILE A 88 8.86 -6.50 0.38
CA ILE A 88 8.15 -7.02 -0.80
C ILE A 88 7.38 -8.30 -0.45
N LEU A 89 8.00 -9.22 0.31
CA LEU A 89 7.34 -10.45 0.75
C LEU A 89 6.13 -10.14 1.66
N ARG A 90 6.27 -9.23 2.62
CA ARG A 90 5.18 -8.81 3.50
C ARG A 90 3.98 -8.26 2.70
N ILE A 91 4.23 -7.34 1.77
CA ILE A 91 3.18 -6.78 0.88
C ILE A 91 2.53 -7.89 0.06
N ARG A 92 3.33 -8.81 -0.50
CA ARG A 92 2.83 -9.93 -1.30
C ARG A 92 1.90 -10.84 -0.50
N GLU A 93 2.25 -11.17 0.74
CA GLU A 93 1.40 -12.00 1.60
C GLU A 93 0.08 -11.30 1.95
N LEU A 94 0.10 -9.99 2.18
CA LEU A 94 -1.14 -9.23 2.38
C LEU A 94 -2.02 -9.22 1.12
N ALA A 95 -1.43 -8.98 -0.04
CA ALA A 95 -2.14 -8.99 -1.32
C ALA A 95 -2.76 -10.35 -1.61
N LYS A 96 -2.01 -11.43 -1.37
CA LYS A 96 -2.47 -12.81 -1.51
C LYS A 96 -3.64 -13.11 -0.57
N ALA A 97 -3.52 -12.76 0.71
CA ALA A 97 -4.60 -12.94 1.69
C ALA A 97 -5.87 -12.18 1.29
N CYS A 98 -5.73 -10.94 0.77
CA CYS A 98 -6.86 -10.18 0.24
C CYS A 98 -7.49 -10.85 -1.00
N GLY A 99 -6.69 -11.46 -1.87
CA GLY A 99 -7.17 -12.20 -3.02
C GLY A 99 -7.93 -13.48 -2.64
N GLU A 100 -7.41 -14.24 -1.67
CA GLU A 100 -8.09 -15.42 -1.11
C GLU A 100 -9.41 -15.02 -0.43
N ALA A 101 -9.39 -13.94 0.32
CA ALA A 101 -10.56 -13.31 0.93
C ALA A 101 -11.58 -12.85 -0.13
N TRP A 102 -11.13 -12.28 -1.25
CA TRP A 102 -12.02 -11.84 -2.33
C TRP A 102 -12.83 -13.01 -2.91
N LEU A 103 -12.21 -14.19 -3.09
CA LEU A 103 -12.89 -15.38 -3.59
C LEU A 103 -14.05 -15.85 -2.69
N GLN A 104 -14.08 -15.42 -1.42
CA GLN A 104 -15.15 -15.70 -0.46
C GLN A 104 -16.23 -14.60 -0.43
N THR A 105 -16.15 -13.61 -1.31
CA THR A 105 -17.17 -12.55 -1.47
C THR A 105 -18.14 -12.91 -2.59
N ALA A 106 -19.32 -12.27 -2.63
CA ALA A 106 -20.23 -12.39 -3.76
C ALA A 106 -19.60 -11.94 -5.10
N GLY A 107 -18.75 -10.90 -5.07
CA GLY A 107 -18.02 -10.45 -6.26
C GLY A 107 -16.92 -11.41 -6.72
N GLY A 108 -16.43 -12.27 -5.83
CA GLY A 108 -15.48 -13.34 -6.12
C GLY A 108 -16.13 -14.68 -6.51
N GLY A 109 -17.46 -14.74 -6.55
CA GLY A 109 -18.20 -15.94 -6.95
C GLY A 109 -18.54 -16.91 -5.82
N ALA A 110 -18.40 -16.50 -4.55
CA ALA A 110 -18.93 -17.29 -3.43
C ALA A 110 -20.45 -17.24 -3.39
N GLU A 111 -21.08 -18.41 -3.26
CA GLU A 111 -22.54 -18.57 -3.18
C GLU A 111 -23.15 -18.09 -1.86
#